data_AF-A0A7S1BYH5-F1
#
_entry.id   AF-A0A7S1BYH5-F1
#
_cell.length_a   1.000
_cell.length_b   1.000
_cell.length_c   1.000
_cell.angle_alpha   90.00
_cell.angle_beta   90.00
_cell.angle_gamma   90.00
#
_symmetry.space_group_name_H-M   'P 1'
#
loop_
_entity.id
_entity.type
_entity.pdbx_description
1 polymer ?
#
loop_
_entity_poly.entity_id
_entity_poly.type
_entity_poly.pdbx_seq_one_letter_code
_entity_poly.pdbx_strand_id
1 'polypeptide(L)'
;TDYYHPEVGVESVDSTSFGRNYFNRTSEDEEKLDDEERAMILKEAASLKKLASDYLHPEDGIKSVDSCAFGRNYFTRPSGLDNCDVECEQILADAAALKKSAAEYAHPEVKVEIDSTCFGRNYFDRSSIDYEDVDEDECAAVLADTLALKKLATDYYHPEVGVESVDSTSFGRNYFNRTSEDEDVDDEERAMILKEAASLKKLASDYLHPED
;
A
#
# COMPACT_ATOMS: atom_id res chain seq x y z
N THR A 1 59.44 7.42 10.22
CA THR A 1 58.00 7.75 10.32
C THR A 1 57.24 6.52 9.90
N ASP A 2 57.15 5.52 10.79
CA ASP A 2 56.52 4.22 10.52
C ASP A 2 55.15 4.10 11.19
N TYR A 3 54.58 5.23 11.61
CA TYR A 3 53.30 5.28 12.34
C TYR A 3 52.09 4.85 11.47
N TYR A 4 52.26 4.73 10.16
CA TYR A 4 51.20 4.44 9.20
C TYR A 4 51.29 3.04 8.55
N HIS A 5 52.22 2.18 8.99
CA HIS A 5 52.41 0.86 8.40
C HIS A 5 52.29 -0.25 9.46
N PRO A 6 51.06 -0.71 9.77
CA PRO A 6 50.85 -1.74 10.79
C PRO A 6 51.40 -3.12 10.41
N GLU A 7 51.72 -3.34 9.13
CA GLU A 7 52.37 -4.57 8.64
C GLU A 7 53.91 -4.59 8.80
N VAL A 8 54.54 -3.46 9.13
CA VAL A 8 55.99 -3.41 9.31
C VAL A 8 56.33 -3.77 10.75
N GLY A 9 56.97 -4.92 10.94
CA GLY A 9 57.43 -5.38 12.25
C GLY A 9 58.39 -4.39 12.90
N VAL A 10 58.13 -4.02 14.16
CA VAL A 10 59.02 -3.13 14.92
C VAL A 10 60.22 -3.93 15.40
N GLU A 11 61.38 -3.73 14.77
CA GLU A 11 62.65 -4.27 15.24
C GLU A 11 63.13 -3.45 16.45
N SER A 12 62.97 -3.97 17.67
CA SER A 12 63.52 -3.35 18.86
C SER A 12 65.03 -3.58 18.93
N VAL A 13 65.82 -2.52 18.77
CA VAL A 13 67.30 -2.59 18.74
C VAL A 13 67.92 -2.63 20.16
N ASP A 14 67.12 -2.48 21.22
CA ASP A 14 67.61 -2.43 22.60
C ASP A 14 67.16 -3.63 23.44
N SER A 15 68.11 -4.50 23.80
CA SER A 15 67.90 -5.68 24.65
C SER A 15 67.47 -5.37 26.09
N THR A 16 67.53 -4.11 26.52
CA THR A 16 67.11 -3.67 27.86
C THR A 16 65.71 -3.08 27.91
N SER A 17 65.05 -2.95 26.76
CA SER A 17 63.68 -2.47 26.66
C SER A 17 62.68 -3.58 27.05
N PHE A 18 62.36 -3.66 28.34
CA PHE A 18 61.33 -4.57 28.88
C PHE A 18 59.91 -4.03 28.60
N GLY A 19 59.55 -3.88 27.32
CA GLY A 19 58.18 -3.71 26.88
C GLY A 19 57.61 -5.06 26.47
N ARG A 20 56.47 -5.49 27.04
CA ARG A 20 55.77 -6.68 26.55
C ARG A 20 55.34 -6.44 25.11
N ASN A 21 56.06 -7.04 24.16
CA ASN A 21 55.75 -6.94 22.75
C ASN A 21 54.68 -7.99 22.40
N TYR A 22 53.42 -7.55 22.31
CA TYR A 22 52.27 -8.42 22.05
C TYR A 22 52.12 -8.79 20.56
N PHE A 23 52.80 -8.09 19.66
CA PHE A 23 52.70 -8.31 18.21
C PHE A 23 53.52 -9.51 17.71
N ASN A 24 54.57 -9.89 18.44
CA ASN A 24 55.39 -11.07 18.16
C ASN A 24 55.00 -12.27 19.03
N ARG A 25 53.86 -12.20 19.74
CA ARG A 25 53.33 -13.38 20.39
C ARG A 25 52.81 -14.28 19.28
N THR A 26 53.60 -15.30 18.93
CA THR A 26 53.06 -16.48 18.28
C THR A 26 51.87 -16.91 19.11
N SER A 27 50.66 -16.81 18.55
CA SER A 27 49.52 -17.54 19.06
C SER A 27 49.87 -19.02 18.93
N GLU A 28 50.63 -19.52 19.91
CA GLU A 28 50.74 -20.94 20.17
C GLU A 28 49.29 -21.40 20.35
N ASP A 29 48.89 -22.35 19.51
CA ASP A 29 47.52 -22.78 19.24
C ASP A 29 46.81 -22.04 18.08
N GLU A 30 47.48 -21.90 16.93
CA GLU A 30 46.80 -22.24 15.69
C GLU A 30 46.48 -23.74 15.77
N GLU A 31 45.33 -24.09 16.38
CA GLU A 31 44.75 -25.42 16.22
C GLU A 31 44.68 -25.68 14.72
N LYS A 32 45.61 -26.51 14.23
CA LYS A 32 45.54 -27.04 12.87
C LYS A 32 44.27 -27.86 12.83
N LEU A 33 43.17 -27.22 12.44
CA LEU A 33 41.93 -27.89 12.09
C LEU A 33 42.34 -29.06 11.20
N ASP A 34 42.05 -30.26 11.68
CA ASP A 34 42.37 -31.47 10.95
C ASP A 34 41.78 -31.33 9.54
N ASP A 35 42.47 -31.79 8.52
CA ASP A 35 41.94 -31.73 7.15
C ASP A 35 40.59 -32.47 7.07
N GLU A 36 40.35 -33.43 7.97
CA GLU A 36 39.06 -34.07 8.19
C GLU A 36 37.98 -33.10 8.71
N GLU A 37 38.26 -32.30 9.73
CA GLU A 37 37.33 -31.30 10.26
C GLU A 37 37.03 -30.21 9.23
N ARG A 38 38.04 -29.75 8.50
CA ARG A 38 37.87 -28.80 7.39
C ARG A 38 36.98 -29.37 6.30
N ALA A 39 37.16 -30.65 5.97
CA ALA A 39 36.31 -31.34 5.01
C ALA A 39 34.87 -31.49 5.52
N MET A 40 34.65 -31.72 6.81
CA MET A 40 33.30 -31.78 7.40
C MET A 40 32.61 -30.41 7.36
N ILE A 41 33.30 -29.35 7.78
CA ILE A 41 32.76 -27.98 7.77
C ILE A 41 32.38 -27.57 6.35
N LEU A 42 33.22 -27.87 5.34
CA LEU A 42 32.91 -27.54 3.94
C LEU A 42 31.71 -28.33 3.41
N LYS A 43 31.56 -29.61 3.81
CA LYS A 43 30.38 -30.41 3.45
C LYS A 43 29.11 -29.85 4.08
N GLU A 44 29.17 -29.43 5.34
CA GLU A 44 28.04 -28.82 6.04
C GLU A 44 27.67 -27.45 5.45
N ALA A 45 28.66 -26.60 5.15
CA ALA A 45 28.41 -25.33 4.48
C ALA A 45 27.75 -25.52 3.11
N ALA A 46 28.17 -26.54 2.35
CA ALA A 46 27.55 -26.88 1.07
C ALA A 46 26.11 -27.39 1.23
N SER A 47 25.82 -28.20 2.25
CA SER A 47 24.46 -28.69 2.51
C SER A 47 23.52 -27.56 2.94
N LEU A 48 23.97 -26.66 3.80
CA LEU A 48 23.21 -25.48 4.23
C LEU A 48 22.94 -24.52 3.07
N LYS A 49 23.92 -24.28 2.20
CA LYS A 49 23.75 -23.44 1.00
C LYS A 49 22.71 -24.03 0.06
N LYS A 50 22.73 -25.35 -0.13
CA LYS A 50 21.73 -26.05 -0.94
C LYS A 50 20.33 -25.88 -0.34
N LEU A 51 20.20 -26.15 0.96
CA LEU A 51 18.93 -26.01 1.67
C LEU A 51 18.38 -24.58 1.58
N ALA A 52 19.21 -23.56 1.78
CA ALA A 52 18.80 -22.17 1.60
C ALA A 52 18.29 -21.87 0.17
N SER A 53 18.92 -22.46 -0.84
CA SER A 53 18.49 -22.31 -2.24
C SER A 53 17.15 -23.01 -2.48
N ASP A 54 16.98 -24.23 -1.96
CA ASP A 54 15.73 -25.00 -2.06
C ASP A 54 14.54 -24.27 -1.39
N TYR A 55 14.79 -23.52 -0.30
CA TYR A 55 13.76 -22.69 0.36
C TYR A 55 13.45 -21.40 -0.41
N LEU A 56 14.44 -20.81 -1.08
CA LEU A 56 14.26 -19.57 -1.85
C LEU A 56 13.55 -19.83 -3.19
N HIS A 57 13.69 -21.05 -3.73
CA HIS A 57 13.16 -21.48 -5.02
C HIS A 57 12.21 -22.68 -4.90
N PRO A 58 11.02 -22.52 -4.30
CA PRO A 58 10.05 -23.60 -4.16
C PRO A 58 9.54 -24.16 -5.51
N GLU A 59 9.74 -23.42 -6.61
CA GLU A 59 9.47 -23.85 -7.98
C GLU A 59 10.43 -24.95 -8.47
N ASP A 60 11.64 -25.02 -7.92
CA ASP A 60 12.62 -26.05 -8.26
C ASP A 60 12.26 -27.34 -7.52
N GLY A 61 11.52 -28.22 -8.20
CA GLY A 61 11.06 -29.48 -7.62
C GLY A 61 12.19 -30.30 -6.96
N ILE A 62 11.91 -30.88 -5.79
CA ILE A 62 12.89 -31.64 -5.00
C ILE A 62 13.34 -32.89 -5.79
N LYS A 63 14.55 -32.84 -6.37
CA LYS A 63 15.10 -33.92 -7.22
C LYS A 63 15.63 -35.13 -6.45
N SER A 64 15.67 -35.06 -5.12
CA SER A 64 16.37 -36.01 -4.25
C SER A 64 15.57 -36.23 -2.98
N VAL A 65 14.61 -37.15 -3.02
CA VAL A 65 14.07 -37.76 -1.81
C VAL A 65 14.73 -39.12 -1.67
N ASP A 66 15.41 -39.35 -0.55
CA ASP A 66 15.90 -40.66 -0.15
C ASP A 66 14.74 -41.68 -0.24
N SER A 67 14.92 -42.78 -0.97
CA SER A 67 13.91 -43.83 -1.09
C SER A 67 13.51 -44.45 0.25
N CYS A 68 14.33 -44.25 1.30
CA CYS A 68 14.04 -44.67 2.67
C CYS A 68 13.38 -43.57 3.53
N ALA A 69 13.15 -42.37 3.00
CA ALA A 69 12.36 -41.36 3.67
C ALA A 69 10.88 -41.75 3.64
N PHE A 70 10.44 -42.52 4.63
CA PHE A 70 9.02 -42.87 4.87
C PHE A 70 8.22 -41.67 5.41
N GLY A 71 8.45 -40.48 4.86
CA GLY A 71 7.66 -39.28 5.12
C GLY A 71 6.37 -39.32 4.31
N ARG A 72 5.27 -38.85 4.90
CA ARG A 72 4.01 -38.65 4.16
C ARG A 72 4.27 -37.63 3.03
N ASN A 73 4.20 -38.08 1.79
CA ASN A 73 4.25 -37.19 0.63
C ASN A 73 2.90 -36.48 0.49
N TYR A 74 2.86 -35.18 0.83
CA TYR A 74 1.67 -34.35 0.71
C TYR A 74 1.49 -33.76 -0.69
N PHE A 75 2.54 -33.76 -1.53
CA PHE A 75 2.53 -33.17 -2.87
C PHE A 75 2.03 -34.13 -3.94
N THR A 76 2.25 -35.45 -3.77
CA THR A 76 1.75 -36.48 -4.68
C THR A 76 0.53 -37.21 -4.12
N ARG A 77 -0.08 -36.72 -3.03
CA ARG A 77 -1.26 -37.37 -2.45
C ARG A 77 -2.43 -37.18 -3.42
N PRO A 78 -3.04 -38.25 -3.95
CA PRO A 78 -4.28 -38.16 -4.72
C PRO A 78 -5.49 -37.88 -3.80
N SER A 79 -5.31 -37.14 -2.70
CA SER A 79 -6.40 -36.77 -1.79
C SER A 79 -6.83 -35.32 -1.94
N GLY A 80 -6.48 -34.68 -3.04
CA GLY A 80 -6.91 -33.32 -3.40
C GLY A 80 -7.68 -33.27 -4.71
N LEU A 81 -8.02 -34.42 -5.28
CA LEU A 81 -8.93 -34.55 -6.41
C LEU A 81 -10.13 -35.38 -5.92
N ASP A 82 -11.33 -35.05 -6.39
CA ASP A 82 -12.62 -35.75 -6.17
C ASP A 82 -13.59 -35.23 -5.10
N ASN A 83 -13.46 -34.00 -4.61
CA ASN A 83 -14.64 -33.30 -4.03
C ASN A 83 -14.81 -31.85 -4.52
N CYS A 84 -13.79 -31.30 -5.19
CA CYS A 84 -13.85 -29.94 -5.70
C CYS A 84 -14.84 -29.81 -6.86
N ASP A 85 -15.06 -30.84 -7.69
CA ASP A 85 -15.90 -30.67 -8.88
C ASP A 85 -17.38 -30.45 -8.53
N VAL A 86 -17.92 -31.20 -7.57
CA VAL A 86 -19.33 -31.07 -7.15
C VAL A 86 -19.56 -29.78 -6.36
N GLU A 87 -18.66 -29.43 -5.44
CA GLU A 87 -18.76 -28.17 -4.70
C GLU A 87 -18.51 -26.97 -5.61
N CYS A 88 -17.59 -27.03 -6.57
CA CYS A 88 -17.37 -25.96 -7.54
C CYS A 88 -18.59 -25.78 -8.45
N GLU A 89 -19.21 -26.85 -8.92
CA GLU A 89 -20.45 -26.76 -9.69
C GLU A 89 -21.58 -26.13 -8.87
N GLN A 90 -21.74 -26.52 -7.61
CA GLN A 90 -22.74 -25.93 -6.70
C GLN A 90 -22.45 -24.45 -6.42
N ILE A 91 -21.20 -24.08 -6.11
CA ILE A 91 -20.77 -22.70 -5.86
C ILE A 91 -20.99 -21.84 -7.11
N LEU A 92 -20.73 -22.36 -8.30
CA LEU A 92 -20.99 -21.65 -9.56
C LEU A 92 -22.49 -21.48 -9.83
N ALA A 93 -23.29 -22.49 -9.53
CA ALA A 93 -24.76 -22.42 -9.64
C ALA A 93 -25.32 -21.38 -8.66
N ASP A 94 -24.88 -21.39 -7.40
CA ASP A 94 -25.28 -20.43 -6.37
C ASP A 94 -24.86 -19.01 -6.74
N ALA A 95 -23.63 -18.82 -7.24
CA ALA A 95 -23.15 -17.52 -7.70
C ALA A 95 -23.98 -16.98 -8.87
N ALA A 96 -24.39 -17.86 -9.80
CA ALA A 96 -25.26 -17.48 -10.92
C ALA A 96 -26.68 -17.10 -10.43
N ALA A 97 -27.25 -17.86 -9.49
CA ALA A 97 -28.53 -17.55 -8.88
C ALA A 97 -28.49 -16.21 -8.13
N LEU A 98 -27.43 -15.97 -7.35
CA LEU A 98 -27.27 -14.73 -6.57
C LEU A 98 -27.07 -13.51 -7.48
N LYS A 99 -26.35 -13.68 -8.60
CA LYS A 99 -26.21 -12.63 -9.62
C LYS A 99 -27.56 -12.28 -10.25
N LYS A 100 -28.40 -13.29 -10.54
CA LYS A 100 -29.74 -13.08 -11.07
C LYS A 100 -30.62 -12.32 -10.06
N SER A 101 -30.65 -12.75 -8.79
CA SER A 101 -31.43 -12.06 -7.75
C SER A 101 -30.95 -10.62 -7.50
N ALA A 102 -29.64 -10.37 -7.57
CA ALA A 102 -29.09 -9.03 -7.42
C ALA A 102 -29.51 -8.11 -8.58
N ALA A 103 -29.55 -8.63 -9.81
CA ALA A 103 -30.05 -7.88 -10.97
C ALA A 103 -31.55 -7.58 -10.86
N GLU A 104 -32.35 -8.56 -10.43
CA GLU A 104 -33.80 -8.37 -10.18
C GLU A 104 -34.06 -7.32 -9.09
N TYR A 105 -33.26 -7.33 -8.01
CA TYR A 105 -33.40 -6.36 -6.92
C TYR A 105 -32.97 -4.94 -7.33
N ALA A 106 -31.92 -4.83 -8.16
CA ALA A 106 -31.45 -3.54 -8.67
C ALA A 106 -32.41 -2.91 -9.68
N HIS A 107 -33.27 -3.72 -10.31
CA HIS A 107 -34.20 -3.32 -11.36
C HIS A 107 -35.66 -3.70 -11.03
N PRO A 108 -36.28 -3.05 -10.02
CA PRO A 108 -37.67 -3.32 -9.64
C PRO A 108 -38.69 -3.04 -10.76
N GLU A 109 -38.30 -2.29 -11.79
CA GLU A 109 -39.08 -2.04 -13.00
C GLU A 109 -39.21 -3.26 -13.94
N VAL A 110 -38.37 -4.29 -13.77
CA VAL A 110 -38.40 -5.50 -14.60
C VAL A 110 -39.47 -6.46 -14.06
N LYS A 111 -40.40 -6.88 -14.92
CA LYS A 111 -41.50 -7.78 -14.55
C LYS A 111 -40.96 -9.13 -14.09
N VAL A 112 -41.36 -9.54 -12.89
CA VAL A 112 -41.05 -10.87 -12.35
C VAL A 112 -41.91 -11.90 -13.07
N GLU A 113 -41.28 -12.87 -13.74
CA GLU A 113 -41.98 -14.03 -14.30
C GLU A 113 -42.38 -14.97 -13.16
N ILE A 114 -43.68 -15.07 -12.90
CA ILE A 114 -44.23 -15.92 -11.84
C ILE A 114 -44.73 -17.22 -12.49
N ASP A 115 -44.35 -18.36 -11.91
CA ASP A 115 -44.89 -19.65 -12.34
C ASP A 115 -46.41 -19.70 -12.09
N SER A 116 -47.14 -20.14 -13.11
CA SER A 116 -48.61 -20.30 -13.11
C SER A 116 -49.13 -21.25 -12.02
N THR A 117 -48.28 -22.11 -11.45
CA THR A 117 -48.64 -23.00 -10.33
C THR A 117 -48.45 -22.35 -8.95
N CYS A 118 -47.86 -21.17 -8.91
CA CYS A 118 -47.67 -20.41 -7.67
C CYS A 118 -48.99 -19.70 -7.31
N PHE A 119 -49.83 -20.36 -6.52
CA PHE A 119 -51.11 -19.82 -6.02
C PHE A 119 -50.93 -18.78 -4.90
N GLY A 120 -49.97 -17.86 -5.05
CA GLY A 120 -49.75 -16.73 -4.15
C GLY A 120 -50.56 -15.51 -4.56
N ARG A 121 -51.01 -14.71 -3.59
CA ARG A 121 -51.55 -13.37 -3.88
C ARG A 121 -50.44 -12.49 -4.43
N ASN A 122 -50.51 -12.16 -5.71
CA ASN A 122 -49.63 -11.19 -6.34
C ASN A 122 -50.09 -9.78 -5.94
N TYR A 123 -49.24 -9.05 -5.21
CA TYR A 123 -49.51 -7.67 -4.79
C TYR A 123 -49.02 -6.62 -5.81
N PHE A 124 -48.22 -7.02 -6.81
CA PHE A 124 -47.71 -6.15 -7.87
C PHE A 124 -48.70 -6.03 -9.05
N ASP A 125 -49.42 -7.11 -9.38
CA ASP A 125 -50.48 -7.11 -10.39
C ASP A 125 -51.85 -6.73 -9.82
N ARG A 126 -51.89 -6.13 -8.63
CA ARG A 126 -53.15 -5.74 -8.00
C ARG A 126 -53.76 -4.59 -8.79
N SER A 127 -54.69 -4.89 -9.69
CA SER A 127 -55.57 -3.91 -10.37
C SER A 127 -56.50 -3.15 -9.41
N SER A 128 -56.27 -3.24 -8.10
CA SER A 128 -57.11 -2.66 -7.05
C SER A 128 -56.40 -1.56 -6.26
N ILE A 129 -55.26 -1.06 -6.74
CA ILE A 129 -54.76 0.24 -6.28
C ILE A 129 -55.32 1.25 -7.28
N ASP A 130 -56.41 1.91 -6.89
CA ASP A 130 -56.83 3.12 -7.58
C ASP A 130 -55.68 4.12 -7.39
N TYR A 131 -54.90 4.36 -8.45
CA TYR A 131 -53.96 5.48 -8.53
C TYR A 131 -54.69 6.82 -8.71
N GLU A 132 -55.97 6.90 -8.33
CA GLU A 132 -56.80 8.10 -8.49
C GLU A 132 -56.39 9.23 -7.52
N ASP A 133 -55.50 8.97 -6.56
CA ASP A 133 -55.05 9.93 -5.54
C ASP A 133 -53.52 10.14 -5.51
N VAL A 134 -52.80 9.92 -6.62
CA VAL A 134 -51.43 10.45 -6.71
C VAL A 134 -51.55 11.94 -7.02
N ASP A 135 -51.44 12.77 -5.98
CA ASP A 135 -51.42 14.22 -6.14
C ASP A 135 -50.18 14.60 -6.97
N GLU A 136 -50.41 14.98 -8.24
CA GLU A 136 -49.35 15.41 -9.16
C GLU A 136 -48.59 16.62 -8.58
N ASP A 137 -49.23 17.46 -7.77
CA ASP A 137 -48.59 18.61 -7.12
C ASP A 137 -47.65 18.14 -6.00
N GLU A 138 -48.04 17.12 -5.23
CA GLU A 138 -47.16 16.51 -4.22
C GLU A 138 -45.95 15.82 -4.88
N CYS A 139 -46.16 15.11 -5.98
CA CYS A 139 -45.07 14.52 -6.75
C CYS A 139 -44.12 15.58 -7.30
N ALA A 140 -44.66 16.67 -7.84
CA ALA A 140 -43.86 17.78 -8.34
C ALA A 140 -43.08 18.47 -7.21
N ALA A 141 -43.68 18.64 -6.04
CA ALA A 141 -43.05 19.22 -4.87
C ALA A 141 -41.88 18.36 -4.37
N VAL A 142 -42.08 17.04 -4.22
CA VAL A 142 -41.01 16.12 -3.81
C VAL A 142 -39.87 16.11 -4.82
N LEU A 143 -40.16 16.13 -6.12
CA LEU A 143 -39.13 16.22 -7.16
C LEU A 143 -38.36 17.54 -7.08
N ALA A 144 -39.04 18.67 -6.85
CA ALA A 144 -38.38 19.96 -6.66
C ALA A 144 -37.46 19.96 -5.43
N ASP A 145 -37.92 19.42 -4.31
CA ASP A 145 -37.13 19.31 -3.07
C ASP A 145 -35.90 18.42 -3.25
N THR A 146 -36.02 17.27 -3.93
CA THR A 146 -34.88 16.40 -4.18
C THR A 146 -33.83 17.05 -5.08
N LEU A 147 -34.24 17.85 -6.07
CA LEU A 147 -33.33 18.63 -6.91
C LEU A 147 -32.61 19.72 -6.10
N ALA A 148 -33.32 20.42 -5.22
CA ALA A 148 -32.74 21.42 -4.33
C ALA A 148 -31.72 20.80 -3.36
N LEU A 149 -32.05 19.67 -2.73
CA LEU A 149 -31.14 18.94 -1.85
C LEU A 149 -29.91 18.42 -2.58
N LYS A 150 -30.08 17.91 -3.80
CA LYS A 150 -28.96 17.46 -4.63
C LYS A 150 -28.01 18.61 -4.95
N LYS A 151 -28.55 19.78 -5.30
CA LYS A 151 -27.75 20.99 -5.53
C LYS A 151 -27.00 21.42 -4.27
N LEU A 152 -27.67 21.45 -3.12
CA LEU A 152 -27.03 21.82 -1.86
C LEU A 152 -25.90 20.85 -1.47
N ALA A 153 -26.10 19.55 -1.71
CA ALA A 153 -25.06 18.56 -1.50
C ALA A 153 -23.85 18.80 -2.44
N THR A 154 -24.07 19.07 -3.73
CA THR A 154 -22.97 19.36 -4.65
C THR A 154 -22.23 20.63 -4.25
N ASP A 155 -22.95 21.69 -3.87
CA ASP A 155 -22.34 22.96 -3.45
C ASP A 155 -21.50 22.77 -2.17
N TYR A 156 -21.93 21.89 -1.25
CA TYR A 156 -21.17 21.58 -0.04
C TYR A 156 -19.90 20.77 -0.31
N TYR A 157 -19.95 19.82 -1.24
CA TYR A 157 -18.78 19.00 -1.61
C TYR A 157 -17.75 19.74 -2.48
N HIS A 158 -18.13 20.89 -3.05
CA HIS A 158 -17.30 21.68 -3.96
C HIS A 158 -17.12 23.12 -3.47
N PRO A 159 -16.43 23.36 -2.34
CA PRO A 159 -16.20 24.71 -1.80
C PRO A 159 -15.37 25.61 -2.74
N GLU A 160 -14.69 25.04 -3.73
CA GLU A 160 -13.99 25.76 -4.79
C GLU A 160 -14.93 26.42 -5.82
N VAL A 161 -16.18 25.97 -5.91
CA VAL A 161 -17.19 26.55 -6.80
C VAL A 161 -17.78 27.77 -6.10
N GLY A 162 -17.56 28.96 -6.67
CA GLY A 162 -18.07 30.21 -6.12
C GLY A 162 -19.59 30.21 -6.02
N VAL A 163 -20.12 30.73 -4.90
CA VAL A 163 -21.58 30.84 -4.70
C VAL A 163 -22.14 31.90 -5.66
N GLU A 164 -22.77 31.47 -6.74
CA GLU A 164 -23.21 32.36 -7.84
C GLU A 164 -24.39 33.28 -7.49
N SER A 165 -25.13 33.01 -6.42
CA SER A 165 -26.16 33.95 -5.97
C SER A 165 -26.55 33.66 -4.53
N VAL A 166 -26.27 34.60 -3.64
CA VAL A 166 -26.94 34.67 -2.35
C VAL A 166 -28.15 35.60 -2.56
N ASP A 167 -29.34 35.17 -2.14
CA ASP A 167 -30.51 36.06 -2.13
C ASP A 167 -30.14 37.36 -1.40
N SER A 168 -30.51 38.50 -1.98
CA SER A 168 -30.25 39.85 -1.45
C SER A 168 -30.77 40.07 -0.02
N THR A 169 -31.68 39.21 0.47
CA THR A 169 -32.18 39.23 1.85
C THR A 169 -31.35 38.38 2.83
N SER A 170 -30.34 37.66 2.33
CA SER A 170 -29.45 36.84 3.15
C SER A 170 -28.38 37.71 3.82
N PHE A 171 -28.71 38.24 4.99
CA PHE A 171 -27.77 39.01 5.81
C PHE A 171 -26.79 38.08 6.54
N GLY A 172 -25.85 37.49 5.81
CA GLY A 172 -24.73 36.71 6.35
C GLY A 172 -23.42 37.49 6.30
N ARG A 173 -22.66 37.53 7.41
CA ARG A 173 -21.30 38.05 7.42
C ARG A 173 -20.41 37.20 6.51
N ASN A 174 -19.88 37.80 5.46
CA ASN A 174 -19.00 37.14 4.51
C ASN A 174 -17.54 37.18 5.04
N TYR A 175 -17.05 36.06 5.58
CA TYR A 175 -15.71 35.97 6.17
C TYR A 175 -14.60 35.75 5.12
N PHE A 176 -14.96 35.35 3.90
CA PHE A 176 -14.01 35.10 2.81
C PHE A 176 -13.59 36.38 2.07
N ASN A 177 -14.42 37.42 2.14
CA ASN A 177 -14.12 38.76 1.61
C ASN A 177 -13.69 39.71 2.72
N ARG A 178 -13.19 39.20 3.86
CA ARG A 178 -12.45 40.07 4.76
C ARG A 178 -11.20 40.45 3.97
N THR A 179 -11.17 41.68 3.47
CA THR A 179 -9.92 42.41 3.28
C THR A 179 -9.24 42.37 4.65
N SER A 180 -8.44 41.33 4.89
CA SER A 180 -7.31 41.48 5.79
C SER A 180 -6.67 42.78 5.35
N GLU A 181 -6.65 43.77 6.24
CA GLU A 181 -5.94 45.02 6.01
C GLU A 181 -4.65 44.65 5.29
N ASP A 182 -4.48 45.15 4.07
CA ASP A 182 -3.20 45.10 3.40
C ASP A 182 -2.22 45.66 4.44
N GLU A 183 -1.39 44.80 5.03
CA GLU A 183 -0.19 45.30 5.66
C GLU A 183 0.53 45.97 4.49
N ASP A 184 0.52 47.31 4.47
CA ASP A 184 1.28 48.14 3.55
C ASP A 184 2.76 47.77 3.78
N VAL A 185 3.19 46.64 3.21
CA VAL A 185 4.59 46.26 3.13
C VAL A 185 5.17 47.29 2.18
N ASP A 186 5.79 48.30 2.79
CA ASP A 186 6.46 49.39 2.13
C ASP A 186 7.23 48.83 0.91
N ASP A 187 6.90 49.33 -0.29
CA ASP A 187 7.53 48.89 -1.53
C ASP A 187 9.07 49.02 -1.44
N GLU A 188 9.56 49.95 -0.62
CA GLU A 188 10.97 50.07 -0.27
C GLU A 188 11.51 48.86 0.52
N GLU A 189 10.77 48.37 1.53
CA GLU A 189 11.17 47.21 2.33
C GLU A 189 11.20 45.94 1.46
N ARG A 190 10.20 45.78 0.60
CA ARG A 190 10.16 44.67 -0.36
C ARG A 190 11.31 44.71 -1.36
N ALA A 191 11.70 45.90 -1.82
CA ALA A 191 12.87 46.08 -2.67
C ALA A 191 14.19 45.78 -1.95
N MET A 192 14.29 46.10 -0.65
CA MET A 192 15.47 45.75 0.17
C MET A 192 15.60 44.23 0.35
N ILE A 193 14.51 43.55 0.71
CA ILE A 193 14.48 42.08 0.89
C ILE A 193 14.91 41.36 -0.39
N LEU A 194 14.42 41.80 -1.56
CA LEU A 194 14.80 41.20 -2.84
C LEU A 194 16.28 41.41 -3.19
N LYS A 195 16.84 42.58 -2.86
CA LYS A 195 18.28 42.84 -3.04
C LYS A 195 19.14 41.96 -2.13
N GLU A 196 18.74 41.81 -0.88
CA GLU A 196 19.44 40.94 0.09
C GLU A 196 19.36 39.46 -0.30
N ALA A 197 18.19 39.00 -0.77
CA ALA A 197 18.04 37.64 -1.27
C ALA A 197 18.95 37.37 -2.48
N ALA A 198 19.10 38.34 -3.38
CA ALA A 198 19.99 38.23 -4.54
C ALA A 198 21.47 38.18 -4.13
N SER A 199 21.90 38.99 -3.15
CA SER A 199 23.28 38.98 -2.66
C SER A 199 23.61 37.67 -1.93
N LEU A 200 22.71 37.17 -1.09
CA LEU A 200 22.85 35.88 -0.42
C LEU A 200 22.93 34.72 -1.41
N LYS A 201 22.10 34.74 -2.45
CA LYS A 201 22.12 33.71 -3.49
C LYS A 201 23.45 33.68 -4.24
N LYS A 202 24.01 34.85 -4.53
CA LYS A 202 25.34 34.96 -5.16
C LYS A 202 26.43 34.45 -4.22
N LEU A 203 26.40 34.87 -2.95
CA LEU A 203 27.38 34.39 -1.96
C LEU A 203 27.33 32.87 -1.81
N ALA A 204 26.12 32.28 -1.79
CA ALA A 204 25.95 30.84 -1.76
C ALA A 204 26.50 30.14 -3.02
N SER A 205 26.33 30.74 -4.22
CA SER A 205 26.93 30.18 -5.44
C SER A 205 28.45 30.26 -5.43
N ASP A 206 29.01 31.37 -4.97
CA ASP A 206 30.46 31.61 -4.89
C ASP A 206 31.10 30.66 -3.86
N TYR A 207 30.42 30.38 -2.74
CA TYR A 207 30.86 29.38 -1.76
C TYR A 207 30.83 27.95 -2.30
N LEU A 208 29.87 27.62 -3.17
CA LEU A 208 29.73 26.28 -3.74
C LEU A 208 30.73 26.04 -4.90
N HIS A 209 31.22 27.11 -5.53
CA HIS A 209 32.17 27.06 -6.65
C HIS A 209 33.37 28.00 -6.40
N PRO A 210 34.24 27.69 -5.43
CA PRO A 210 35.36 28.56 -5.06
C PRO A 210 36.50 28.60 -6.09
N GLU A 211 36.39 27.87 -7.20
CA GLU A 211 37.44 27.74 -8.23
C GLU A 211 37.17 28.53 -9.53
N ASP A 212 36.09 29.33 -9.60
CA ASP A 212 35.81 30.26 -10.71
C ASP A 212 36.23 31.71 -10.41
#